data_AF-A0A6A5Z3F0-F1
#
_entry.id   AF-A0A6A5Z3F0-F1
#
_cell.length_a   1.000
_cell.length_b   1.000
_cell.length_c   1.000
_cell.angle_alpha   90.00
_cell.angle_beta   90.00
_cell.angle_gamma   90.00
#
_symmetry.space_group_name_H-M   'P 1'
#
loop_
_entity.id
_entity.type
_entity.pdbx_description
1 polymer ?
#
loop_
_entity_poly.entity_id
_entity_poly.type
_entity_poly.pdbx_seq_one_letter_code
_entity_poly.pdbx_strand_id
1 'polypeptide(L)'
;MADRVAAPVQIAGFCTQTKRPQSTANRTTARSILDLPDELLLRVLGYAIDETLGNAPYKGIVSLALANRRFPNVVRDVLHQKQAVSLALSKTQCFVRTLSDFPAYAKNITSLEVTTYKSLAEPMPNLLATALTKKVNRVEGEAVRRCWETVKLPMEASAWNLLEQDLFYGSPVAYFGLLLMMLPNLETLLLGPGNIDKYPTFHHMMLPPDDSMTPHDVSRGYSHPSRYPYMADILRHIKSKLTFIELPSAWCVARTGPAAAQAYHPFQSFKGFSNLKKIIMPANARHRPSGIFFELPIRYFPESLEHLIIVDADPTIRPLVSQMVIAKMLGKGEYWSLKRIDVYFSTHPSEMEGNRMEGKKVGVEIRGFAPKKELWASQAFGQPWKLTEEELLELEAKSEEQSRAKCALET
;
A
#
# COMPACT_ATOMS: atom_id res chain seq x y z
N MET A 1 -54.86 49.90 15.81
CA MET A 1 -56.04 49.07 15.57
C MET A 1 -55.57 47.72 15.03
N ALA A 2 -55.82 46.68 15.83
CA ALA A 2 -55.81 45.25 15.53
C ALA A 2 -54.51 44.56 15.10
N ASP A 3 -53.79 44.06 16.11
CA ASP A 3 -52.95 42.86 16.09
C ASP A 3 -53.72 41.61 15.64
N ARG A 4 -53.04 40.67 14.98
CA ARG A 4 -53.42 39.25 14.97
C ARG A 4 -52.22 38.35 15.19
N VAL A 5 -52.11 37.91 16.43
CA VAL A 5 -51.31 36.80 16.95
C VAL A 5 -51.97 35.49 16.51
N ALA A 6 -51.18 34.56 15.95
CA ALA A 6 -51.60 33.19 15.68
C ALA A 6 -51.33 32.31 16.93
N ALA A 7 -52.39 31.70 17.46
CA ALA A 7 -52.35 30.72 18.54
C ALA A 7 -52.37 29.28 17.98
N PRO A 8 -51.83 28.29 18.72
CA PRO A 8 -51.67 26.92 18.24
C PRO A 8 -52.94 26.06 18.39
N VAL A 9 -53.14 25.17 17.42
CA VAL A 9 -54.22 24.20 17.33
C VAL A 9 -53.96 23.03 18.30
N GLN A 10 -54.86 22.83 19.25
CA GLN A 10 -54.98 21.59 20.02
C GLN A 10 -55.78 20.56 19.22
N ILE A 11 -55.23 19.36 19.01
CA ILE A 11 -55.99 18.19 18.58
C ILE A 11 -55.94 17.16 19.70
N ALA A 12 -57.07 17.02 20.39
CA ALA A 12 -57.36 15.93 21.29
C ALA A 12 -57.63 14.66 20.47
N GLY A 13 -56.80 13.63 20.64
CA GLY A 13 -56.96 12.31 20.04
C GLY A 13 -57.22 11.26 21.12
N PHE A 14 -58.39 10.64 21.05
CA PHE A 14 -58.96 9.68 21.99
C PHE A 14 -58.01 8.51 22.34
N CYS A 15 -57.93 8.23 23.64
CA CYS A 15 -57.30 7.06 24.23
C CYS A 15 -58.31 5.91 24.30
N THR A 16 -58.16 4.88 23.46
CA THR A 16 -58.86 3.59 23.61
C THR A 16 -57.87 2.57 24.15
N GLN A 17 -57.94 2.32 25.47
CA GLN A 17 -57.21 1.24 26.13
C GLN A 17 -57.82 -0.11 25.74
N THR A 18 -57.13 -0.85 24.87
CA THR A 18 -57.35 -2.30 24.72
C THR A 18 -56.35 -3.02 25.61
N LYS A 19 -56.86 -3.58 26.73
CA LYS A 19 -56.11 -4.46 27.62
C LYS A 19 -55.67 -5.71 26.84
N ARG A 20 -54.37 -5.79 26.51
CA ARG A 20 -53.74 -7.05 26.09
C ARG A 20 -53.41 -7.89 27.32
N PRO A 21 -53.67 -9.21 27.30
CA PRO A 21 -53.27 -10.10 28.37
C PRO A 21 -51.73 -10.18 28.45
N GLN A 22 -51.20 -9.92 29.64
CA GLN A 22 -49.79 -10.14 29.96
C GLN A 22 -49.53 -11.64 29.99
N SER A 23 -48.98 -12.15 28.88
CA SER A 23 -48.29 -13.42 28.87
C SER A 23 -46.96 -13.25 29.63
N THR A 24 -46.89 -13.86 30.81
CA THR A 24 -45.64 -14.08 31.57
C THR A 24 -44.84 -15.19 30.89
N ALA A 25 -44.38 -14.93 29.67
CA ALA A 25 -43.31 -15.71 29.07
C ALA A 25 -41.99 -15.11 29.55
N ASN A 26 -41.14 -15.93 30.17
CA ASN A 26 -39.75 -15.63 30.46
C ASN A 26 -39.05 -15.13 29.19
N ARG A 27 -39.06 -13.82 28.97
CA ARG A 27 -38.14 -13.16 28.04
C ARG A 27 -36.78 -13.26 28.70
N THR A 28 -36.03 -14.30 28.35
CA THR A 28 -34.58 -14.16 28.22
C THR A 28 -34.37 -12.93 27.34
N THR A 29 -34.10 -11.79 27.96
CA THR A 29 -33.68 -10.57 27.27
C THR A 29 -32.47 -10.97 26.46
N ALA A 30 -32.64 -11.11 25.15
CA ALA A 30 -31.55 -11.43 24.25
C ALA A 30 -30.43 -10.45 24.54
N ARG A 31 -29.32 -10.94 25.11
CA ARG A 31 -28.16 -10.12 25.45
C ARG A 31 -27.70 -9.49 24.14
N SER A 32 -27.90 -8.18 24.02
CA SER A 32 -27.55 -7.45 22.82
C SER A 32 -26.04 -7.27 22.78
N ILE A 33 -25.47 -7.15 21.58
CA ILE A 33 -24.08 -6.70 21.42
C ILE A 33 -23.85 -5.34 22.12
N LEU A 34 -24.90 -4.53 22.24
CA LEU A 34 -24.87 -3.24 22.94
C LEU A 34 -24.68 -3.36 24.46
N ASP A 35 -24.92 -4.55 25.04
CA ASP A 35 -24.79 -4.81 26.48
C ASP A 35 -23.40 -5.36 26.86
N LEU A 36 -22.55 -5.66 25.87
CA LEU A 36 -21.18 -6.14 26.13
C LEU A 36 -20.31 -5.02 26.72
N PRO A 37 -19.38 -5.31 27.65
CA PRO A 37 -18.35 -4.36 28.09
C PRO A 37 -17.47 -3.85 26.93
N ASP A 38 -16.91 -2.64 27.06
CA ASP A 38 -16.10 -2.02 26.00
C ASP A 38 -14.88 -2.89 25.67
N GLU A 39 -14.28 -3.57 26.64
CA GLU A 39 -13.14 -4.45 26.47
C GLU A 39 -13.44 -5.62 25.53
N LEU A 40 -14.67 -6.16 25.59
CA LEU A 40 -15.10 -7.23 24.68
C LEU A 40 -15.43 -6.67 23.30
N LEU A 41 -16.04 -5.49 23.23
CA LEU A 41 -16.30 -4.81 21.96
C LEU A 41 -15.01 -4.45 21.23
N LEU A 42 -13.97 -4.01 21.95
CA LEU A 42 -12.64 -3.76 21.40
C LEU A 42 -12.04 -5.01 20.77
N ARG A 43 -12.16 -6.17 21.44
CA ARG A 43 -11.67 -7.46 20.89
C ARG A 43 -12.45 -7.90 19.65
N VAL A 44 -13.78 -7.81 19.69
CA VAL A 44 -14.65 -8.17 18.57
C VAL A 44 -14.35 -7.30 17.34
N LEU A 45 -14.22 -5.99 17.55
CA LEU A 45 -13.90 -5.06 16.46
C LEU A 45 -12.46 -5.19 16.00
N GLY A 46 -11.50 -5.44 16.90
CA GLY A 46 -10.11 -5.73 16.54
C GLY A 46 -10.03 -6.91 15.57
N TYR A 47 -10.73 -8.00 15.89
CA TYR A 47 -10.83 -9.20 15.07
C TYR A 47 -11.51 -8.95 13.72
N ALA A 48 -12.62 -8.20 13.71
CA ALA A 48 -13.33 -7.85 12.48
C ALA A 48 -12.45 -7.06 11.49
N ILE A 49 -11.49 -6.28 12.00
CA ILE A 49 -10.53 -5.52 11.18
C ILE A 49 -9.39 -6.40 10.69
N ASP A 50 -8.91 -7.33 11.51
CA ASP A 50 -7.76 -8.18 11.19
C ASP A 50 -8.12 -9.33 10.23
N GLU A 51 -9.31 -9.91 10.34
CA GLU A 51 -9.73 -11.03 9.47
C GLU A 51 -10.29 -10.62 8.12
N THR A 52 -10.73 -9.37 7.94
CA THR A 52 -11.30 -8.93 6.66
C THR A 52 -10.20 -8.46 5.70
N LEU A 53 -9.48 -9.42 5.13
CA LEU A 53 -8.77 -9.33 3.84
C LEU A 53 -9.76 -9.14 2.67
N GLY A 54 -10.64 -8.14 2.77
CA GLY A 54 -11.69 -7.84 1.80
C GLY A 54 -11.95 -6.34 1.72
N ASN A 55 -12.32 -5.87 0.52
CA ASN A 55 -12.27 -4.49 0.00
C ASN A 55 -12.71 -3.28 0.86
N ALA A 56 -13.14 -3.42 2.12
CA ALA A 56 -13.33 -2.28 3.03
C ALA A 56 -13.48 -2.69 4.52
N PRO A 57 -12.42 -3.14 5.23
CA PRO A 57 -12.50 -3.43 6.67
C PRO A 57 -13.04 -2.21 7.44
N TYR A 58 -12.66 -1.01 7.00
CA TYR A 58 -13.09 0.26 7.59
C TYR A 58 -14.55 0.64 7.31
N LYS A 59 -15.21 0.08 6.29
CA LYS A 59 -16.62 0.41 6.01
C LYS A 59 -17.52 -0.17 7.09
N GLY A 60 -17.27 -1.40 7.53
CA GLY A 60 -18.01 -2.04 8.63
C GLY A 60 -17.84 -1.26 9.94
N ILE A 61 -16.61 -0.86 10.25
CA ILE A 61 -16.29 -0.06 11.43
C ILE A 61 -16.99 1.30 11.40
N VAL A 62 -16.95 2.01 10.26
CA VAL A 62 -17.60 3.32 10.13
C VAL A 62 -19.12 3.17 10.25
N SER A 63 -19.72 2.18 9.59
CA SER A 63 -21.14 1.87 9.75
C SER A 63 -21.50 1.57 11.21
N LEU A 64 -20.62 0.89 11.95
CA LEU A 64 -20.80 0.58 13.36
C LEU A 64 -20.66 1.83 14.25
N ALA A 65 -19.69 2.70 13.99
CA ALA A 65 -19.56 4.00 14.67
C ALA A 65 -20.81 4.87 14.47
N LEU A 66 -21.45 4.79 13.30
CA LEU A 66 -22.68 5.53 13.00
C LEU A 66 -23.94 4.87 13.59
N ALA A 67 -23.92 3.56 13.85
CA ALA A 67 -25.10 2.80 14.29
C ALA A 67 -25.48 3.09 15.75
N ASN A 68 -24.53 3.45 16.63
CA ASN A 68 -24.79 3.71 18.04
C ASN A 68 -23.82 4.74 18.62
N ARG A 69 -24.30 5.62 19.52
CA ARG A 69 -23.49 6.66 20.18
C ARG A 69 -22.30 6.16 21.01
N ARG A 70 -22.33 4.91 21.47
CA ARG A 70 -21.23 4.28 22.23
C ARG A 70 -20.06 3.89 21.34
N PHE A 71 -20.34 3.43 20.12
CA PHE A 71 -19.35 2.83 19.24
C PHE A 71 -18.25 3.77 18.73
N PRO A 72 -18.44 5.09 18.52
CA PRO A 72 -17.36 5.99 18.12
C PRO A 72 -16.14 5.94 19.03
N ASN A 73 -16.31 5.82 20.35
CA ASN A 73 -15.19 5.73 21.29
C ASN A 73 -14.48 4.39 21.18
N VAL A 74 -15.23 3.28 21.16
CA VAL A 74 -14.68 1.93 20.99
C VAL A 74 -13.93 1.82 19.66
N VAL A 75 -14.52 2.30 18.56
CA VAL A 75 -13.89 2.34 17.25
C VAL A 75 -12.60 3.16 17.27
N ARG A 76 -12.62 4.33 17.91
CA ARG A 76 -11.44 5.17 18.06
C ARG A 76 -10.32 4.42 18.79
N ASP A 77 -10.64 3.72 19.86
CA ASP A 77 -9.67 2.98 20.66
C ASP A 77 -9.10 1.77 19.90
N VAL A 78 -9.94 1.04 19.14
CA VAL A 78 -9.45 -0.01 18.25
C VAL A 78 -8.53 0.56 17.19
N LEU A 79 -8.91 1.68 16.56
CA LEU A 79 -8.06 2.34 15.58
C LEU A 79 -6.74 2.77 16.22
N HIS A 80 -6.74 3.39 17.41
CA HIS A 80 -5.51 3.78 18.11
C HIS A 80 -4.56 2.61 18.40
N GLN A 81 -5.07 1.39 18.54
CA GLN A 81 -4.25 0.20 18.75
C GLN A 81 -3.64 -0.35 17.44
N LYS A 82 -4.10 0.08 16.27
CA LYS A 82 -3.59 -0.41 14.99
C LYS A 82 -2.24 0.22 14.66
N GLN A 83 -1.25 -0.65 14.47
CA GLN A 83 0.08 -0.28 14.01
C GLN A 83 0.21 -0.37 12.48
N ALA A 84 -0.65 -1.18 11.85
CA ALA A 84 -0.69 -1.37 10.40
C ALA A 84 -1.99 -0.79 9.81
N VAL A 85 -1.86 0.03 8.77
CA VAL A 85 -2.98 0.64 8.06
C VAL A 85 -2.90 0.27 6.58
N SER A 86 -4.02 -0.18 6.00
CA SER A 86 -4.14 -0.45 4.57
C SER A 86 -5.20 0.46 3.96
N LEU A 87 -4.85 1.21 2.90
CA LEU A 87 -5.75 2.17 2.26
C LEU A 87 -5.54 2.25 0.75
N ALA A 88 -6.61 2.58 0.03
CA ALA A 88 -6.49 2.88 -1.40
C ALA A 88 -5.91 4.30 -1.58
N LEU A 89 -5.02 4.51 -2.56
CA LEU A 89 -4.42 5.83 -2.86
C LEU A 89 -5.47 6.93 -3.07
N SER A 90 -6.63 6.58 -3.63
CA SER A 90 -7.75 7.52 -3.81
C SER A 90 -8.42 7.98 -2.50
N LYS A 91 -8.14 7.30 -1.39
CA LYS A 91 -8.71 7.54 -0.05
C LYS A 91 -7.72 8.20 0.91
N THR A 92 -6.48 8.44 0.49
CA THR A 92 -5.45 9.06 1.31
C THR A 92 -5.87 10.40 1.89
N GLN A 93 -6.60 11.22 1.13
CA GLN A 93 -7.15 12.49 1.62
C GLN A 93 -8.06 12.34 2.85
N CYS A 94 -8.88 11.29 2.90
CA CYS A 94 -9.78 11.04 4.02
C CYS A 94 -8.99 10.60 5.25
N PHE A 95 -7.93 9.83 5.04
CA PHE A 95 -7.07 9.39 6.12
C PHE A 95 -6.22 10.52 6.69
N VAL A 96 -5.66 11.39 5.84
CA VAL A 96 -4.96 12.61 6.28
C VAL A 96 -5.86 13.49 7.15
N ARG A 97 -7.14 13.69 6.77
CA ARG A 97 -8.10 14.41 7.62
C ARG A 97 -8.27 13.74 8.99
N THR A 98 -8.41 12.41 8.99
CA THR A 98 -8.54 11.64 10.23
C THR A 98 -7.32 11.85 11.13
N LEU A 99 -6.11 11.81 10.57
CA LEU A 99 -4.89 12.07 11.34
C LEU A 99 -4.77 13.53 11.80
N SER A 100 -5.31 14.48 11.04
CA SER A 100 -5.37 15.90 11.45
C SER A 100 -6.26 16.11 12.66
N ASP A 101 -7.37 15.38 12.75
CA ASP A 101 -8.30 15.47 13.87
C ASP A 101 -7.82 14.63 15.07
N PHE A 102 -7.05 13.58 14.82
CA PHE A 102 -6.52 12.65 15.83
C PHE A 102 -5.01 12.43 15.70
N PRO A 103 -4.16 13.45 15.95
CA PRO A 103 -2.72 13.39 15.71
C PRO A 103 -1.99 12.35 16.58
N ALA A 104 -2.55 11.99 17.74
CA ALA A 104 -2.01 10.94 18.59
C ALA A 104 -1.96 9.57 17.86
N TYR A 105 -2.91 9.32 16.94
CA TYR A 105 -2.97 8.08 16.18
C TYR A 105 -1.76 7.90 15.26
N ALA A 106 -1.27 8.98 14.66
CA ALA A 106 -0.15 8.93 13.72
C ALA A 106 1.13 8.35 14.35
N LYS A 107 1.32 8.50 15.66
CA LYS A 107 2.48 7.98 16.39
C LYS A 107 2.48 6.45 16.53
N ASN A 108 1.31 5.83 16.44
CA ASN A 108 1.18 4.38 16.64
C ASN A 108 1.35 3.61 15.32
N ILE A 109 1.21 4.29 14.18
CA ILE A 109 1.29 3.66 12.86
C ILE A 109 2.76 3.45 12.50
N THR A 110 3.17 2.19 12.43
CA THR A 110 4.51 1.76 12.01
C THR A 110 4.51 1.13 10.62
N SER A 111 3.35 0.68 10.13
CA SER A 111 3.20 0.06 8.82
C SER A 111 2.06 0.71 8.03
N LEU A 112 2.37 1.10 6.79
CA LEU A 112 1.42 1.66 5.85
C LEU A 112 1.41 0.85 4.56
N GLU A 113 0.24 0.33 4.22
CA GLU A 113 -0.05 -0.28 2.92
C GLU A 113 -0.93 0.67 2.10
N VAL A 114 -0.45 1.08 0.93
CA VAL A 114 -1.20 1.90 -0.02
C VAL A 114 -1.37 1.13 -1.30
N THR A 115 -2.61 0.89 -1.71
CA THR A 115 -2.92 0.17 -2.95
C THR A 115 -3.58 1.09 -3.97
N THR A 116 -3.39 0.84 -5.26
CA THR A 116 -4.07 1.60 -6.33
C THR A 116 -5.25 0.83 -6.92
N TYR A 117 -5.82 -0.11 -6.18
CA TYR A 117 -6.95 -0.94 -6.61
C TYR A 117 -8.17 -0.08 -7.01
N LYS A 118 -8.21 0.28 -8.29
CA LYS A 118 -9.44 0.26 -9.06
C LYS A 118 -9.25 -0.82 -10.09
N SER A 119 -10.16 -1.79 -10.02
CA SER A 119 -10.45 -2.82 -11.02
C SER A 119 -9.74 -2.56 -12.35
N LEU A 120 -8.87 -3.48 -12.78
CA LEU A 120 -8.28 -3.52 -14.13
C LEU A 120 -9.35 -3.43 -15.25
N ALA A 121 -10.65 -3.49 -14.92
CA ALA A 121 -11.78 -3.35 -15.82
C ALA A 121 -12.49 -1.98 -15.81
N GLU A 122 -12.17 -1.03 -14.90
CA GLU A 122 -12.77 0.30 -14.97
C GLU A 122 -11.92 1.25 -15.82
N PRO A 123 -12.43 1.77 -16.95
CA PRO A 123 -11.73 2.77 -17.72
C PRO A 123 -11.43 3.97 -16.83
N MET A 124 -10.20 4.48 -16.91
CA MET A 124 -9.80 5.74 -16.28
C MET A 124 -10.93 6.77 -16.48
N PRO A 125 -11.50 7.34 -15.41
CA PRO A 125 -12.52 8.37 -15.58
C PRO A 125 -11.93 9.46 -16.45
N ASN A 126 -12.62 9.79 -17.56
CA ASN A 126 -12.27 10.95 -18.38
C ASN A 126 -11.97 12.13 -17.47
N LEU A 127 -10.94 12.92 -17.77
CA LEU A 127 -10.55 14.12 -17.00
C LEU A 127 -11.75 15.05 -16.72
N LEU A 128 -12.77 15.03 -17.58
CA LEU A 128 -14.08 15.68 -17.41
C LEU A 128 -14.96 15.10 -16.29
N ALA A 129 -14.98 13.78 -16.06
CA ALA A 129 -15.68 13.16 -14.93
C ALA A 129 -14.98 13.45 -13.59
N THR A 130 -13.65 13.61 -13.63
CA THR A 130 -12.83 14.11 -12.50
C THR A 130 -13.12 15.58 -12.21
N ALA A 131 -13.43 16.38 -13.24
CA ALA A 131 -13.89 17.75 -13.08
C ALA A 131 -15.32 17.85 -12.51
N LEU A 132 -16.20 16.88 -12.78
CA LEU A 132 -17.58 16.85 -12.26
C LEU A 132 -17.67 16.31 -10.82
N THR A 133 -16.68 15.55 -10.36
CA THR A 133 -16.53 15.17 -8.94
C THR A 133 -15.92 16.28 -8.07
N LYS A 134 -15.53 17.44 -8.64
CA LYS A 134 -15.02 18.64 -7.93
C LYS A 134 -15.95 19.21 -6.85
N LYS A 135 -17.22 18.81 -6.78
CA LYS A 135 -18.10 19.16 -5.66
C LYS A 135 -17.82 18.36 -4.39
N VAL A 136 -17.12 17.23 -4.52
CA VAL A 136 -16.76 16.37 -3.40
C VAL A 136 -15.36 16.79 -2.93
N ASN A 137 -15.34 17.40 -1.74
CA ASN A 137 -14.17 17.55 -0.89
C ASN A 137 -13.16 18.65 -1.27
N ARG A 138 -13.58 19.92 -1.14
CA ARG A 138 -12.68 20.90 -0.49
C ARG A 138 -12.28 20.26 0.84
N VAL A 139 -11.07 19.72 0.96
CA VAL A 139 -10.44 19.64 2.27
C VAL A 139 -10.36 21.09 2.70
N GLU A 140 -11.13 21.43 3.74
CA GLU A 140 -11.07 22.74 4.36
C GLU A 140 -9.59 23.04 4.59
N GLY A 141 -9.11 24.17 4.03
CA GLY A 141 -7.69 24.53 4.10
C GLY A 141 -7.12 24.42 5.53
N GLU A 142 -7.99 24.53 6.53
CA GLU A 142 -7.71 24.34 7.94
C GLU A 142 -7.16 22.95 8.33
N ALA A 143 -7.65 21.84 7.76
CA ALA A 143 -7.11 20.52 8.07
C ALA A 143 -5.70 20.35 7.48
N VAL A 144 -5.50 20.83 6.24
CA VAL A 144 -4.17 20.86 5.62
C VAL A 144 -3.23 21.77 6.42
N ARG A 145 -3.70 22.93 6.88
CA ARG A 145 -2.97 23.89 7.72
C ARG A 145 -2.59 23.29 9.08
N ARG A 146 -3.46 22.52 9.72
CA ARG A 146 -3.13 21.79 10.96
C ARG A 146 -2.06 20.73 10.74
N CYS A 147 -2.14 19.97 9.64
CA CYS A 147 -1.06 19.06 9.26
C CYS A 147 0.25 19.84 8.96
N TRP A 148 0.13 21.03 8.38
CA TRP A 148 1.25 21.91 8.05
C TRP A 148 2.04 22.37 9.28
N GLU A 149 1.36 22.71 10.36
CA GLU A 149 2.00 23.16 11.60
C GLU A 149 2.79 22.04 12.30
N THR A 150 2.42 20.78 12.04
CA THR A 150 3.02 19.61 12.67
C THR A 150 4.19 19.02 11.87
N VAL A 151 4.23 19.24 10.56
CA VAL A 151 5.28 18.74 9.67
C VAL A 151 6.30 19.84 9.35
N LYS A 152 7.53 19.70 9.86
CA LYS A 152 8.64 20.60 9.54
C LYS A 152 9.65 19.90 8.63
N LEU A 153 9.57 20.13 7.31
CA LEU A 153 10.60 19.68 6.37
C LEU A 153 11.50 20.83 5.91
N PRO A 154 12.82 20.61 5.79
CA PRO A 154 13.69 21.50 5.04
C PRO A 154 13.46 21.25 3.54
N MET A 155 12.49 21.96 2.96
CA MET A 155 12.17 21.91 1.53
C MET A 155 12.18 23.35 0.96
N GLU A 156 12.54 23.48 -0.32
CA GLU A 156 12.56 24.78 -1.00
C GLU A 156 11.17 25.42 -1.09
N ALA A 157 11.10 26.75 -1.04
CA ALA A 157 9.83 27.47 -1.09
C ALA A 157 9.01 27.18 -2.36
N SER A 158 9.68 26.95 -3.49
CA SER A 158 9.05 26.56 -4.76
C SER A 158 8.34 25.20 -4.67
N ALA A 159 9.01 24.20 -4.08
CA ALA A 159 8.48 22.87 -3.87
C ALA A 159 7.32 22.89 -2.84
N TRP A 160 7.40 23.75 -1.82
CA TRP A 160 6.30 24.01 -0.88
C TRP A 160 5.06 24.56 -1.56
N ASN A 161 5.20 25.63 -2.36
CA ASN A 161 4.07 26.26 -3.05
C ASN A 161 3.36 25.28 -3.98
N LEU A 162 4.12 24.42 -4.67
CA LEU A 162 3.56 23.42 -5.57
C LEU A 162 2.85 22.30 -4.81
N LEU A 163 3.39 21.83 -3.69
CA LEU A 163 2.71 20.87 -2.82
C LEU A 163 1.38 21.44 -2.31
N GLU A 164 1.36 22.68 -1.84
CA GLU A 164 0.15 23.36 -1.37
C GLU A 164 -0.89 23.47 -2.50
N GLN A 165 -0.46 23.86 -3.69
CA GLN A 165 -1.32 23.93 -4.87
C GLN A 165 -1.92 22.56 -5.22
N ASP A 166 -1.12 21.50 -5.21
CA ASP A 166 -1.61 20.14 -5.51
C ASP A 166 -2.56 19.61 -4.43
N LEU A 167 -2.31 19.92 -3.15
CA LEU A 167 -3.22 19.59 -2.04
C LEU A 167 -4.56 20.32 -2.20
N PHE A 168 -4.53 21.60 -2.59
CA PHE A 168 -5.71 22.41 -2.88
C PHE A 168 -6.54 21.81 -4.02
N TYR A 169 -5.89 21.27 -5.05
CA TYR A 169 -6.57 20.59 -6.17
C TYR A 169 -6.98 19.15 -5.89
N GLY A 170 -6.76 18.62 -4.68
CA GLY A 170 -7.20 17.27 -4.35
C GLY A 170 -6.29 16.17 -4.89
N SER A 171 -5.03 16.47 -5.21
CA SER A 171 -4.09 15.51 -5.82
C SER A 171 -3.84 14.31 -4.88
N PRO A 172 -4.22 13.07 -5.24
CA PRO A 172 -3.98 11.89 -4.40
C PRO A 172 -2.51 11.68 -4.07
N VAL A 173 -1.63 12.06 -5.00
CA VAL A 173 -0.17 12.03 -4.85
C VAL A 173 0.27 12.99 -3.75
N ALA A 174 -0.20 14.24 -3.76
CA ALA A 174 0.15 15.21 -2.73
C ALA A 174 -0.32 14.77 -1.34
N TYR A 175 -1.55 14.24 -1.24
CA TYR A 175 -2.05 13.65 0.02
C TYR A 175 -1.25 12.44 0.47
N PHE A 176 -0.74 11.62 -0.45
CA PHE A 176 0.18 10.53 -0.12
C PHE A 176 1.51 11.03 0.42
N GLY A 177 2.09 12.05 -0.21
CA GLY A 177 3.28 12.72 0.32
C GLY A 177 3.05 13.27 1.73
N LEU A 178 1.95 14.00 1.92
CA LEU A 178 1.56 14.53 3.23
C LEU A 178 1.37 13.44 4.27
N LEU A 179 0.68 12.35 3.91
CA LEU A 179 0.52 11.20 4.79
C LEU A 179 1.87 10.65 5.25
N LEU A 180 2.81 10.40 4.33
CA LEU A 180 4.14 9.89 4.67
C LEU A 180 4.89 10.81 5.66
N MET A 181 4.70 12.12 5.54
CA MET A 181 5.28 13.09 6.48
C MET A 181 4.61 13.07 7.86
N MET A 182 3.31 12.79 7.92
CA MET A 182 2.55 12.76 9.17
C MET A 182 2.82 11.52 10.02
N LEU A 183 3.46 10.48 9.49
CA LEU A 183 3.74 9.22 10.19
C LEU A 183 5.19 9.20 10.73
N PRO A 184 5.44 9.67 11.97
CA PRO A 184 6.80 9.84 12.47
C PRO A 184 7.55 8.51 12.67
N ASN A 185 6.82 7.43 12.97
CA ASN A 185 7.36 6.10 13.29
C ASN A 185 7.15 5.10 12.16
N LEU A 186 6.96 5.57 10.92
CA LEU A 186 6.78 4.70 9.77
C LEU A 186 8.05 3.89 9.48
N GLU A 187 7.95 2.58 9.63
CA GLU A 187 9.04 1.62 9.40
C GLU A 187 8.76 0.74 8.17
N THR A 188 7.50 0.43 7.92
CA THR A 188 7.08 -0.45 6.82
C THR A 188 6.21 0.29 5.82
N LEU A 189 6.59 0.28 4.55
CA LEU A 189 5.80 0.87 3.46
C LEU A 189 5.53 -0.19 2.38
N LEU A 190 4.26 -0.55 2.24
CA LEU A 190 3.78 -1.55 1.28
C LEU A 190 2.99 -0.86 0.17
N LEU A 191 3.44 -0.93 -1.07
CA LEU A 191 2.77 -0.26 -2.19
C LEU A 191 1.83 -1.18 -2.98
N GLY A 192 1.88 -2.46 -2.64
CA GLY A 192 0.94 -3.44 -3.12
C GLY A 192 0.96 -3.61 -4.64
N PRO A 193 -0.15 -4.15 -5.15
CA PRO A 193 -0.41 -4.20 -6.57
C PRO A 193 -0.86 -2.83 -7.08
N GLY A 194 0.05 -2.19 -7.78
CA GLY A 194 -0.17 -0.90 -8.37
C GLY A 194 0.86 -0.59 -9.44
N ASN A 195 0.49 0.35 -10.30
CA ASN A 195 1.41 0.84 -11.31
C ASN A 195 2.33 1.90 -10.71
N ILE A 196 3.62 1.82 -11.02
CA ILE A 196 4.63 2.76 -10.54
C ILE A 196 4.30 4.23 -10.89
N ASP A 197 3.58 4.49 -12.00
CA ASP A 197 3.15 5.83 -12.43
C ASP A 197 2.24 6.54 -11.42
N LYS A 198 1.60 5.78 -10.53
CA LYS A 198 0.75 6.28 -9.44
C LYS A 198 1.54 6.68 -8.20
N TYR A 199 2.81 6.31 -8.11
CA TYR A 199 3.68 6.56 -6.96
C TYR A 199 4.92 7.36 -7.38
N PRO A 200 4.76 8.63 -7.79
CA PRO A 200 5.87 9.46 -8.26
C PRO A 200 6.95 9.71 -7.20
N THR A 201 6.65 9.42 -5.93
CA THR A 201 7.63 9.34 -4.84
C THR A 201 8.83 8.47 -5.18
N PHE A 202 8.63 7.40 -5.95
CA PHE A 202 9.68 6.48 -6.35
C PHE A 202 10.33 6.82 -7.68
N HIS A 203 9.83 7.81 -8.43
CA HIS A 203 10.43 8.20 -9.71
C HIS A 203 11.86 8.72 -9.55
N HIS A 204 12.18 9.38 -8.43
CA HIS A 204 13.54 9.80 -8.10
C HIS A 204 14.48 8.62 -7.76
N MET A 205 13.94 7.42 -7.54
CA MET A 205 14.73 6.19 -7.43
C MET A 205 14.91 5.49 -8.78
N MET A 206 14.25 5.96 -9.83
CA MET A 206 14.27 5.38 -11.17
C MET A 206 15.10 6.21 -12.16
N LEU A 207 15.23 7.52 -11.95
CA LEU A 207 15.95 8.41 -12.86
C LEU A 207 17.28 8.88 -12.30
N PRO A 208 18.32 9.01 -13.16
CA PRO A 208 19.59 9.58 -12.73
C PRO A 208 19.33 11.03 -12.31
N PRO A 209 20.03 11.55 -11.31
CA PRO A 209 19.94 12.95 -10.94
C PRO A 209 20.35 13.91 -12.07
N ASP A 210 21.03 13.42 -13.12
CA ASP A 210 21.50 14.24 -14.24
C ASP A 210 20.50 14.32 -15.41
N ASP A 211 19.85 15.48 -15.50
CA ASP A 211 19.40 16.33 -16.63
C ASP A 211 19.16 15.82 -18.07
N SER A 212 19.37 14.56 -18.45
CA SER A 212 19.25 14.13 -19.85
C SER A 212 17.89 13.54 -20.23
N MET A 213 16.78 14.00 -19.63
CA MET A 213 15.45 13.69 -20.17
C MET A 213 15.07 14.72 -21.23
N THR A 214 14.79 14.24 -22.43
CA THR A 214 14.52 15.12 -23.56
C THR A 214 13.14 15.77 -23.41
N PRO A 215 12.91 16.99 -23.94
CA PRO A 215 11.59 17.62 -23.97
C PRO A 215 10.48 16.74 -24.59
N HIS A 216 10.85 15.75 -25.41
CA HIS A 216 9.91 14.77 -25.96
C HIS A 216 9.31 13.82 -24.91
N ASP A 217 10.02 13.54 -23.81
CA ASP A 217 9.52 12.69 -22.72
C ASP A 217 8.45 13.43 -21.89
N VAL A 218 8.55 14.77 -21.82
CA VAL A 218 7.60 15.66 -21.14
C VAL A 218 6.27 15.77 -21.90
N SER A 219 6.30 15.79 -23.23
CA SER A 219 5.09 15.96 -24.07
C SER A 219 4.16 14.73 -24.10
N ARG A 220 4.63 13.55 -23.66
CA ARG A 220 3.83 12.31 -23.64
C ARG A 220 2.92 12.16 -22.40
N GLY A 221 2.81 13.19 -21.57
CA GLY A 221 1.83 13.24 -20.47
C GLY A 221 2.14 12.29 -19.30
N TYR A 222 3.35 11.73 -19.26
CA TYR A 222 3.80 10.92 -18.14
C TYR A 222 3.96 11.78 -16.88
N SER A 223 3.81 11.16 -15.71
CA SER A 223 4.10 11.75 -14.40
C SER A 223 5.60 11.99 -14.26
N HIS A 224 6.13 12.97 -14.99
CA HIS A 224 7.53 13.39 -14.91
C HIS A 224 7.88 13.67 -13.44
N PRO A 225 9.03 13.21 -12.90
CA PRO A 225 9.39 13.51 -11.51
C PRO A 225 9.42 15.02 -11.21
N SER A 226 9.77 15.86 -12.18
CA SER A 226 9.66 17.33 -12.04
C SER A 226 8.23 17.85 -11.86
N ARG A 227 7.20 17.05 -12.13
CA ARG A 227 5.80 17.41 -11.83
C ARG A 227 5.57 17.46 -10.32
N TYR A 228 6.31 16.67 -9.56
CA TYR A 228 6.16 16.56 -8.10
C TYR A 228 7.54 16.65 -7.41
N PRO A 229 8.27 17.78 -7.56
CA PRO A 229 9.65 17.91 -7.08
C PRO A 229 9.75 17.72 -5.55
N TYR A 230 8.70 18.11 -4.82
CA TYR A 230 8.58 17.92 -3.37
C TYR A 230 8.62 16.44 -2.94
N MET A 231 8.34 15.50 -3.84
CA MET A 231 8.38 14.08 -3.54
C MET A 231 9.79 13.56 -3.24
N ALA A 232 10.83 14.17 -3.85
CA ALA A 232 12.21 13.83 -3.54
C ALA A 232 12.54 14.16 -2.07
N ASP A 233 12.07 15.31 -1.59
CA ASP A 233 12.31 15.77 -0.22
C ASP A 233 11.52 14.94 0.80
N ILE A 234 10.27 14.59 0.48
CA ILE A 234 9.45 13.68 1.27
C ILE A 234 10.11 12.29 1.36
N LEU A 235 10.58 11.76 0.23
CA LEU A 235 11.28 10.48 0.22
C LEU A 235 12.54 10.58 1.09
N ARG A 236 13.35 11.65 0.94
CA ARG A 236 14.55 11.88 1.75
C ARG A 236 14.21 11.89 3.25
N HIS A 237 13.08 12.45 3.63
CA HIS A 237 12.62 12.48 5.03
C HIS A 237 12.30 11.09 5.60
N ILE A 238 11.69 10.20 4.81
CA ILE A 238 11.27 8.87 5.29
C ILE A 238 12.33 7.79 5.10
N LYS A 239 13.31 7.99 4.19
CA LYS A 239 14.33 7.01 3.80
C LYS A 239 15.04 6.35 4.98
N SER A 240 15.45 7.12 5.97
CA SER A 240 16.18 6.62 7.14
C SER A 240 15.28 5.89 8.15
N LYS A 241 13.96 6.04 8.06
CA LYS A 241 13.01 5.41 8.99
C LYS A 241 12.60 4.01 8.51
N LEU A 242 12.56 3.82 7.19
CA LEU A 242 12.06 2.59 6.59
C LEU A 242 13.00 1.41 6.81
N THR A 243 12.47 0.35 7.40
CA THR A 243 13.12 -0.96 7.58
C THR A 243 12.58 -1.99 6.59
N PHE A 244 11.38 -1.77 6.05
CA PHE A 244 10.74 -2.67 5.09
C PHE A 244 10.03 -1.87 4.00
N ILE A 245 10.32 -2.18 2.74
CA ILE A 245 9.62 -1.64 1.59
C ILE A 245 9.13 -2.74 0.63
N GLU A 246 7.92 -2.56 0.12
CA GLU A 246 7.43 -3.27 -1.07
C GLU A 246 7.25 -2.27 -2.20
N LEU A 247 7.91 -2.54 -3.34
CA LEU A 247 7.72 -1.75 -4.55
C LEU A 247 6.41 -2.14 -5.24
N PRO A 248 5.79 -1.22 -6.02
CA PRO A 248 4.55 -1.54 -6.73
C PRO A 248 4.77 -2.72 -7.68
N SER A 249 3.81 -3.65 -7.79
CA SER A 249 4.00 -4.86 -8.61
C SER A 249 4.12 -4.59 -10.12
N ALA A 250 3.45 -3.54 -10.62
CA ALA A 250 3.45 -3.21 -12.03
C ALA A 250 4.43 -2.08 -12.35
N TRP A 251 5.59 -2.47 -12.88
CA TRP A 251 6.63 -1.58 -13.39
C TRP A 251 6.51 -1.34 -14.91
N CYS A 252 5.32 -1.48 -15.46
CA CYS A 252 5.03 -1.16 -16.85
C CYS A 252 4.26 0.16 -16.94
N VAL A 253 4.81 1.12 -17.67
CA VAL A 253 4.01 2.28 -18.09
C VAL A 253 3.03 1.78 -19.15
N ALA A 254 1.74 1.96 -18.90
CA ALA A 254 0.69 1.49 -19.79
C ALA A 254 0.88 2.05 -21.22
N ARG A 255 1.05 1.13 -22.19
CA ARG A 255 0.60 1.26 -23.59
C ARG A 255 1.22 2.35 -24.49
N THR A 256 2.54 2.39 -24.67
CA THR A 256 3.13 3.07 -25.85
C THR A 256 4.16 2.22 -26.58
N GLY A 257 3.71 1.07 -27.09
CA GLY A 257 4.48 0.26 -28.03
C GLY A 257 5.77 -0.38 -27.47
N PRO A 258 6.39 -1.29 -28.22
CA PRO A 258 7.58 -2.02 -27.76
C PRO A 258 8.79 -1.11 -27.48
N ALA A 259 8.87 0.05 -28.15
CA ALA A 259 10.01 0.95 -28.08
C ALA A 259 10.02 1.87 -26.84
N ALA A 260 8.85 2.33 -26.34
CA ALA A 260 8.82 3.20 -25.16
C ALA A 260 8.86 2.40 -23.84
N ALA A 261 8.42 1.14 -23.86
CA ALA A 261 8.55 0.23 -22.71
C ALA A 261 10.02 -0.10 -22.38
N GLN A 262 10.94 0.09 -23.33
CA GLN A 262 12.39 -0.08 -23.13
C GLN A 262 13.07 1.16 -22.51
N ALA A 263 12.38 2.31 -22.45
CA ALA A 263 13.01 3.60 -22.14
C ALA A 263 12.97 3.98 -20.64
N TYR A 264 12.16 3.33 -19.81
CA TYR A 264 12.22 3.57 -18.37
C TYR A 264 13.31 2.73 -17.74
N HIS A 265 14.35 3.41 -17.27
CA HIS A 265 15.44 2.79 -16.57
C HIS A 265 14.89 2.04 -15.35
N PRO A 266 15.34 0.79 -15.15
CA PRO A 266 15.02 0.05 -13.95
C PRO A 266 15.60 0.75 -12.72
N PHE A 267 15.13 0.32 -11.56
CA PHE A 267 15.55 0.79 -10.25
C PHE A 267 17.04 1.14 -10.17
N GLN A 268 17.37 2.36 -9.72
CA GLN A 268 18.74 2.85 -9.72
C GLN A 268 19.47 2.67 -8.40
N SER A 269 18.83 2.90 -7.26
CA SER A 269 19.50 2.71 -5.98
C SER A 269 18.59 2.83 -4.76
N PHE A 270 18.79 1.92 -3.81
CA PHE A 270 18.33 2.01 -2.43
C PHE A 270 19.41 2.67 -1.56
N LYS A 271 20.42 3.31 -2.17
CA LYS A 271 21.37 4.14 -1.41
C LYS A 271 20.64 5.23 -0.63
N GLY A 272 21.09 5.43 0.60
CA GLY A 272 20.49 6.34 1.57
C GLY A 272 19.40 5.70 2.45
N PHE A 273 18.98 4.46 2.18
CA PHE A 273 18.11 3.70 3.07
C PHE A 273 18.95 2.92 4.09
N SER A 274 19.51 3.62 5.07
CA SER A 274 20.48 3.05 6.02
C SER A 274 19.93 1.93 6.92
N ASN A 275 18.61 1.89 7.11
CA ASN A 275 17.95 0.95 8.02
C ASN A 275 17.11 -0.11 7.29
N LEU A 276 17.13 -0.13 5.96
CA LEU A 276 16.27 -0.99 5.16
C LEU A 276 16.77 -2.43 5.18
N LYS A 277 16.02 -3.30 5.86
CA LYS A 277 16.32 -4.72 6.08
C LYS A 277 15.58 -5.64 5.15
N LYS A 278 14.40 -5.25 4.67
CA LYS A 278 13.56 -6.09 3.82
C LYS A 278 13.09 -5.32 2.60
N ILE A 279 13.22 -5.95 1.43
CA ILE A 279 12.74 -5.41 0.16
C ILE A 279 11.91 -6.46 -0.55
N ILE A 280 10.71 -6.08 -0.99
CA ILE A 280 9.96 -6.82 -2.00
C ILE A 280 9.99 -6.01 -3.29
N MET A 281 10.37 -6.65 -4.39
CA MET A 281 10.40 -6.02 -5.70
C MET A 281 9.94 -6.98 -6.79
N PRO A 282 9.21 -6.51 -7.81
CA PRO A 282 8.93 -7.34 -8.97
C PRO A 282 10.19 -7.48 -9.84
N ALA A 283 10.32 -8.59 -10.56
CA ALA A 283 11.51 -8.89 -11.34
C ALA A 283 11.78 -7.88 -12.47
N ASN A 284 10.74 -7.22 -12.96
CA ASN A 284 10.83 -6.13 -13.93
C ASN A 284 11.37 -4.81 -13.34
N ALA A 285 11.37 -4.65 -12.00
CA ALA A 285 12.00 -3.51 -11.34
C ALA A 285 13.54 -3.59 -11.34
N ARG A 286 14.11 -4.77 -11.62
CA ARG A 286 15.55 -5.01 -11.48
C ARG A 286 16.39 -4.14 -12.41
N HIS A 287 17.50 -3.62 -11.88
CA HIS A 287 18.49 -2.94 -12.71
C HIS A 287 18.96 -3.86 -13.85
N ARG A 288 18.86 -3.40 -15.10
CA ARG A 288 19.48 -4.03 -16.26
C ARG A 288 20.77 -3.28 -16.49
N PRO A 289 21.94 -3.82 -16.12
CA PRO A 289 23.20 -3.16 -16.39
C PRO A 289 23.28 -2.91 -17.90
N SER A 290 23.35 -1.64 -18.28
CA SER A 290 23.55 -1.21 -19.66
C SER A 290 25.04 -1.34 -19.97
N GLY A 291 25.51 -2.54 -20.30
CA GLY A 291 26.89 -2.75 -20.74
C GLY A 291 27.46 -4.14 -20.48
N ILE A 292 28.68 -4.34 -20.97
CA ILE A 292 29.49 -5.58 -20.83
C ILE A 292 30.03 -5.72 -19.38
N PHE A 293 30.03 -4.64 -18.61
CA PHE A 293 30.49 -4.62 -17.23
C PHE A 293 29.38 -5.03 -16.26
N PHE A 294 29.61 -6.15 -15.57
CA PHE A 294 28.79 -6.63 -14.48
C PHE A 294 28.91 -5.72 -13.26
N GLU A 295 27.97 -4.79 -13.09
CA GLU A 295 27.92 -4.01 -11.85
C GLU A 295 27.45 -4.87 -10.67
N LEU A 296 28.20 -4.84 -9.57
CA LEU A 296 27.85 -5.61 -8.37
C LEU A 296 26.60 -5.02 -7.69
N PRO A 297 25.66 -5.87 -7.22
CA PRO A 297 24.43 -5.46 -6.55
C PRO A 297 24.60 -4.52 -5.35
N ILE A 298 25.78 -4.53 -4.70
CA ILE A 298 26.15 -3.60 -3.61
C ILE A 298 26.01 -2.13 -4.01
N ARG A 299 26.08 -1.79 -5.31
CA ARG A 299 25.85 -0.41 -5.76
C ARG A 299 24.38 0.02 -5.66
N TYR A 300 23.46 -0.94 -5.66
CA TYR A 300 22.03 -0.73 -5.80
C TYR A 300 21.26 -1.02 -4.51
N PHE A 301 21.74 -1.97 -3.70
CA PHE A 301 21.10 -2.37 -2.46
C PHE A 301 21.84 -1.80 -1.24
N PRO A 302 21.13 -1.54 -0.12
CA PRO A 302 21.77 -1.04 1.08
C PRO A 302 22.50 -2.19 1.81
N GLU A 303 23.54 -1.84 2.56
CA GLU A 303 24.32 -2.78 3.37
C GLU A 303 23.50 -3.44 4.49
N SER A 304 22.45 -2.75 4.94
CA SER A 304 21.49 -3.21 5.96
C SER A 304 20.53 -4.29 5.45
N LEU A 305 20.49 -4.57 4.14
CA LEU A 305 19.52 -5.51 3.56
C LEU A 305 19.76 -6.92 4.10
N GLU A 306 18.76 -7.49 4.76
CA GLU A 306 18.77 -8.85 5.31
C GLU A 306 17.97 -9.83 4.44
N HIS A 307 16.85 -9.36 3.86
CA HIS A 307 15.90 -10.19 3.12
C HIS A 307 15.45 -9.52 1.82
N LEU A 308 15.71 -10.18 0.69
CA LEU A 308 15.21 -9.78 -0.62
C LEU A 308 14.11 -10.75 -1.09
N ILE A 309 12.98 -10.22 -1.50
CA ILE A 309 11.89 -10.98 -2.10
C ILE A 309 11.70 -10.48 -3.53
N ILE A 310 11.79 -11.38 -4.50
CA ILE A 310 11.62 -11.08 -5.93
C ILE A 310 10.35 -11.76 -6.42
N VAL A 311 9.44 -11.00 -7.00
CA VAL A 311 8.12 -11.48 -7.45
C VAL A 311 7.95 -11.36 -8.94
N ASP A 312 6.96 -12.09 -9.49
CA ASP A 312 6.73 -12.20 -10.93
C ASP A 312 8.02 -12.56 -11.70
N ALA A 313 8.86 -13.41 -11.10
CA ALA A 313 10.17 -13.74 -11.63
C ALA A 313 10.09 -14.64 -12.87
N ASP A 314 11.10 -14.52 -13.70
CA ASP A 314 11.38 -15.41 -14.82
C ASP A 314 12.85 -15.89 -14.72
N PRO A 315 13.27 -16.89 -15.51
CA PRO A 315 14.63 -17.45 -15.43
C PRO A 315 15.77 -16.43 -15.59
N THR A 316 15.51 -15.27 -16.18
CA THR A 316 16.52 -14.20 -16.34
C THR A 316 16.86 -13.50 -15.02
N ILE A 317 16.20 -13.82 -13.90
CA ILE A 317 16.58 -13.31 -12.57
C ILE A 317 17.80 -14.02 -11.98
N ARG A 318 18.13 -15.23 -12.46
CA ARG A 318 19.23 -16.04 -11.93
C ARG A 318 20.57 -15.29 -11.87
N PRO A 319 21.00 -14.54 -12.90
CA PRO A 319 22.25 -13.80 -12.85
C PRO A 319 22.28 -12.76 -11.72
N LEU A 320 21.16 -12.09 -11.45
CA LEU A 320 21.08 -11.14 -10.32
C LEU A 320 21.30 -11.89 -9.00
N VAL A 321 20.60 -13.01 -8.79
CA VAL A 321 20.77 -13.81 -7.56
C VAL A 321 22.21 -14.31 -7.42
N SER A 322 22.82 -14.81 -8.50
CA SER A 322 24.24 -15.21 -8.50
C SER A 322 25.16 -14.05 -8.13
N GLN A 323 24.91 -12.85 -8.67
CA GLN A 323 25.69 -11.66 -8.34
C GLN A 323 25.52 -11.23 -6.89
N MET A 324 24.34 -11.39 -6.29
CA MET A 324 24.12 -11.12 -4.86
C MET A 324 24.96 -12.08 -4.01
N VAL A 325 25.00 -13.37 -4.37
CA VAL A 325 25.84 -14.36 -3.68
C VAL A 325 27.33 -14.03 -3.84
N ILE A 326 27.78 -13.72 -5.06
CA ILE A 326 29.18 -13.33 -5.33
C ILE A 326 29.55 -12.07 -4.54
N ALA A 327 28.69 -11.06 -4.51
CA ALA A 327 28.93 -9.83 -3.77
C ALA A 327 29.05 -10.09 -2.26
N LYS A 328 28.22 -10.96 -1.68
CA LYS A 328 28.33 -11.40 -0.27
C LYS A 328 29.67 -12.12 -0.02
N MET A 329 30.09 -12.99 -0.95
CA MET A 329 31.36 -13.71 -0.90
C MET A 329 32.57 -12.77 -0.94
N LEU A 330 32.60 -11.84 -1.90
CA LEU A 330 33.69 -10.87 -2.10
C LEU A 330 33.79 -9.86 -0.97
N GLY A 331 32.65 -9.44 -0.42
CA GLY A 331 32.59 -8.56 0.76
C GLY A 331 33.00 -9.23 2.08
N LYS A 332 33.54 -10.46 2.05
CA LYS A 332 33.90 -11.27 3.23
C LYS A 332 32.78 -11.37 4.29
N GLY A 333 31.51 -11.34 3.89
CA GLY A 333 30.36 -11.51 4.79
C GLY A 333 30.10 -10.40 5.82
N GLU A 334 31.08 -9.56 6.15
CA GLU A 334 31.00 -8.53 7.21
C GLU A 334 30.28 -7.24 6.76
N TYR A 335 30.38 -6.88 5.47
CA TYR A 335 29.89 -5.60 4.96
C TYR A 335 28.44 -5.63 4.46
N TRP A 336 27.83 -6.81 4.36
CA TRP A 336 26.47 -6.91 3.84
C TRP A 336 25.64 -7.87 4.67
N SER A 337 24.51 -7.39 5.18
CA SER A 337 23.68 -8.12 6.14
C SER A 337 22.79 -9.19 5.51
N LEU A 338 22.93 -9.45 4.20
CA LEU A 338 22.03 -10.34 3.46
C LEU A 338 22.07 -11.76 4.04
N LYS A 339 20.89 -12.27 4.40
CA LYS A 339 20.64 -13.60 4.98
C LYS A 339 19.74 -14.45 4.10
N ARG A 340 18.80 -13.84 3.37
CA ARG A 340 17.78 -14.58 2.64
C ARG A 340 17.36 -13.92 1.33
N ILE A 341 17.13 -14.74 0.30
CA ILE A 341 16.53 -14.35 -0.98
C ILE A 341 15.38 -15.30 -1.30
N ASP A 342 14.16 -14.79 -1.42
CA ASP A 342 13.01 -15.56 -1.91
C ASP A 342 12.65 -15.12 -3.33
N VAL A 343 12.45 -16.09 -4.22
CA VAL A 343 12.12 -15.86 -5.62
C VAL A 343 10.80 -16.54 -5.94
N TYR A 344 9.79 -15.77 -6.31
CA TYR A 344 8.46 -16.24 -6.73
C TYR A 344 8.37 -16.18 -8.26
N PHE A 345 8.49 -17.34 -8.90
CA PHE A 345 8.47 -17.51 -10.36
C PHE A 345 7.05 -17.50 -10.91
N SER A 346 6.88 -16.84 -12.06
CA SER A 346 5.59 -16.71 -12.77
C SER A 346 5.10 -17.98 -13.47
N THR A 347 6.00 -18.94 -13.72
CA THR A 347 5.69 -20.12 -14.55
C THR A 347 6.24 -21.39 -13.93
N HIS A 348 7.56 -21.56 -13.88
CA HIS A 348 8.23 -22.73 -13.34
C HIS A 348 9.33 -22.28 -12.40
N PRO A 349 9.58 -23.02 -11.29
CA PRO A 349 10.68 -22.72 -10.41
C PRO A 349 11.91 -23.12 -11.19
N SER A 350 12.48 -22.16 -11.91
CA SER A 350 13.66 -22.41 -12.71
C SER A 350 14.72 -22.95 -11.74
N GLU A 351 15.44 -24.01 -12.10
CA GLU A 351 16.57 -24.59 -11.35
C GLU A 351 17.44 -23.53 -10.64
N MET A 352 17.09 -23.21 -9.39
CA MET A 352 17.87 -22.35 -8.51
C MET A 352 18.90 -23.16 -7.73
N GLU A 353 19.07 -24.45 -8.03
CA GLU A 353 19.88 -25.38 -7.25
C GLU A 353 21.35 -24.95 -7.18
N GLY A 354 21.91 -24.50 -8.31
CA GLY A 354 23.24 -23.89 -8.33
C GLY A 354 23.34 -22.67 -7.42
N ASN A 355 22.36 -21.76 -7.49
CA ASN A 355 22.31 -20.60 -6.60
C ASN A 355 22.18 -21.00 -5.13
N ARG A 356 21.33 -21.98 -4.80
CA ARG A 356 21.13 -22.50 -3.44
C ARG A 356 22.41 -23.05 -2.84
N MET A 357 23.14 -23.87 -3.61
CA MET A 357 24.42 -24.42 -3.19
C MET A 357 25.44 -23.32 -2.91
N GLU A 358 25.59 -22.34 -3.80
CA GLU A 358 26.53 -21.22 -3.61
C GLU A 358 26.12 -20.30 -2.46
N GLY A 359 24.81 -19.98 -2.34
CA GLY A 359 24.27 -19.18 -1.24
C GLY A 359 24.56 -19.80 0.12
N LYS A 360 24.37 -21.11 0.24
CA LYS A 360 24.65 -21.86 1.48
C LYS A 360 26.11 -21.73 1.92
N LYS A 361 27.08 -21.70 0.98
CA LYS A 361 28.51 -21.52 1.31
C LYS A 361 28.82 -20.18 1.96
N VAL A 362 28.01 -19.15 1.70
CA VAL A 362 28.19 -17.79 2.21
C VAL A 362 27.13 -17.38 3.24
N GLY A 363 26.36 -18.34 3.76
CA GLY A 363 25.33 -18.11 4.77
C GLY A 363 24.09 -17.37 4.27
N VAL A 364 23.78 -17.46 2.97
CA VAL A 364 22.57 -16.90 2.36
C VAL A 364 21.60 -18.02 1.98
N GLU A 365 20.42 -18.00 2.57
CA GLU A 365 19.33 -18.89 2.22
C GLU A 365 18.64 -18.42 0.93
N ILE A 366 18.46 -19.32 -0.04
CA ILE A 366 17.80 -19.01 -1.31
C ILE A 366 16.61 -19.93 -1.51
N ARG A 367 15.42 -19.36 -1.58
CA ARG A 367 14.18 -20.09 -1.82
C ARG A 367 13.60 -19.73 -3.17
N GLY A 368 12.97 -20.71 -3.81
CA GLY A 368 12.36 -20.57 -5.11
C GLY A 368 11.00 -21.21 -5.07
N PHE A 369 9.96 -20.43 -5.35
CA PHE A 369 8.56 -20.83 -5.35
C PHE A 369 8.02 -20.66 -6.77
N ALA A 370 7.10 -21.51 -7.20
CA ALA A 370 6.44 -21.34 -8.48
C ALA A 370 4.94 -21.41 -8.30
N PRO A 371 4.39 -20.38 -7.65
CA PRO A 371 2.96 -20.29 -7.47
C PRO A 371 2.36 -20.12 -8.88
N LYS A 372 1.85 -21.22 -9.45
CA LYS A 372 1.34 -21.29 -10.83
C LYS A 372 0.39 -20.13 -11.12
N LYS A 373 0.20 -19.81 -12.41
CA LYS A 373 -0.44 -18.58 -12.97
C LYS A 373 -1.54 -17.89 -12.14
N GLU A 374 -2.34 -18.61 -11.37
CA GLU A 374 -3.39 -18.13 -10.46
C GLU A 374 -2.90 -17.26 -9.29
N LEU A 375 -1.59 -17.23 -9.03
CA LEU A 375 -0.97 -16.50 -7.92
C LEU A 375 0.03 -15.43 -8.37
N TRP A 376 -0.17 -14.85 -9.55
CA TRP A 376 0.58 -13.64 -9.94
C TRP A 376 0.45 -12.57 -8.85
N ALA A 377 1.43 -11.69 -8.69
CA ALA A 377 1.20 -10.48 -7.89
C ALA A 377 -0.04 -9.73 -8.44
N SER A 378 -0.32 -9.78 -9.74
CA SER A 378 -1.57 -9.23 -10.26
C SER A 378 -2.87 -10.00 -9.88
N GLN A 379 -2.79 -11.27 -9.44
CA GLN A 379 -3.93 -12.17 -9.20
C GLN A 379 -4.11 -12.60 -7.71
N ALA A 380 -3.04 -12.88 -6.96
CA ALA A 380 -3.05 -13.16 -5.51
C ALA A 380 -3.11 -11.89 -4.65
N PHE A 381 -3.98 -10.95 -5.02
CA PHE A 381 -4.05 -9.62 -4.42
C PHE A 381 -2.72 -8.85 -4.32
N GLY A 382 -1.71 -9.14 -5.15
CA GLY A 382 -0.39 -8.50 -5.07
C GLY A 382 0.72 -9.35 -4.49
N GLN A 383 0.40 -10.28 -3.58
CA GLN A 383 1.28 -10.46 -2.43
C GLN A 383 1.48 -11.93 -1.99
N PRO A 384 2.00 -12.81 -2.87
CA PRO A 384 2.21 -14.23 -2.54
C PRO A 384 3.15 -14.47 -1.34
N TRP A 385 3.99 -13.49 -0.97
CA TRP A 385 4.84 -13.56 0.22
C TRP A 385 4.11 -13.35 1.55
N LYS A 386 2.82 -12.99 1.53
CA LYS A 386 1.97 -12.98 2.73
C LYS A 386 1.48 -14.38 3.10
N LEU A 387 1.62 -15.35 2.20
CA LEU A 387 1.26 -16.75 2.42
C LEU A 387 2.37 -17.50 3.14
N THR A 388 1.97 -18.42 4.01
CA THR A 388 2.85 -19.41 4.64
C THR A 388 3.38 -20.41 3.61
N GLU A 389 4.44 -21.14 3.97
CA GLU A 389 5.01 -22.16 3.09
C GLU A 389 4.02 -23.31 2.87
N GLU A 390 3.29 -23.69 3.92
CA GLU A 390 2.22 -24.67 3.86
C GLU A 390 1.09 -24.22 2.93
N GLU A 391 0.62 -22.98 3.04
CA GLU A 391 -0.41 -22.42 2.15
C GLU A 391 0.06 -22.39 0.70
N LEU A 392 1.32 -22.05 0.44
CA LEU A 392 1.90 -22.06 -0.91
C LEU A 392 1.92 -23.48 -1.49
N LEU A 393 2.34 -24.47 -0.71
CA LEU A 393 2.38 -25.88 -1.12
C LEU A 393 0.97 -26.44 -1.37
N GLU A 394 0.00 -26.11 -0.52
CA GLU A 394 -1.40 -26.50 -0.73
C GLU A 394 -1.97 -25.91 -2.02
N LEU A 395 -1.64 -24.66 -2.33
CA LEU A 395 -2.08 -24.00 -3.56
C LEU A 395 -1.42 -24.60 -4.81
N GLU A 396 -0.13 -24.91 -4.74
CA GLU A 396 0.57 -25.61 -5.82
C GLU A 396 -0.07 -26.99 -6.09
N ALA A 397 -0.40 -27.75 -5.04
CA ALA A 397 -1.07 -29.05 -5.14
C ALA A 397 -2.49 -28.94 -5.75
N LYS A 398 -3.29 -27.96 -5.31
CA LYS A 398 -4.63 -27.71 -5.87
C LYS A 398 -4.57 -27.34 -7.35
N SER A 399 -3.60 -26.51 -7.76
CA SER A 399 -3.42 -26.12 -9.16
C SER A 399 -2.98 -27.31 -10.04
N GLU A 400 -2.22 -28.27 -9.50
CA GLU A 400 -1.89 -29.53 -10.19
C GLU A 400 -3.11 -30.40 -10.45
N GLU A 401 -3.95 -30.56 -9.44
CA GLU A 401 -5.18 -31.34 -9.55
C GLU A 401 -6.12 -30.74 -10.61
N GLN A 402 -6.29 -29.43 -10.61
CA GLN A 402 -7.10 -28.72 -11.61
C GLN A 402 -6.52 -28.80 -13.03
N SER A 403 -5.20 -28.67 -13.18
CA SER A 403 -4.54 -28.80 -14.48
C SER A 403 -4.71 -30.21 -15.06
N ARG A 404 -4.57 -31.25 -14.21
CA ARG A 404 -4.80 -32.65 -14.59
C ARG A 404 -6.26 -32.90 -14.97
N ALA A 405 -7.21 -32.37 -14.19
CA ALA A 405 -8.64 -32.48 -14.49
C ALA A 405 -9.00 -31.81 -15.82
N LYS A 406 -8.39 -30.66 -16.13
CA LYS A 406 -8.62 -29.97 -17.41
C LYS A 406 -8.07 -30.74 -18.61
N CYS A 407 -6.87 -31.31 -18.52
CA CYS A 407 -6.35 -32.18 -19.57
C CYS A 407 -7.20 -33.44 -19.78
N ALA A 408 -7.76 -34.01 -18.71
CA ALA A 408 -8.65 -35.17 -18.78
C ALA A 408 -10.02 -34.86 -19.42
N LEU A 409 -10.45 -33.61 -19.45
CA LEU A 409 -11.68 -33.15 -20.13
C LEU A 409 -11.46 -32.79 -21.60
N GLU A 410 -10.21 -32.56 -22.01
CA GLU A 410 -9.82 -32.23 -23.38
C GLU A 410 -9.35 -33.48 -24.18
N THR A 411 -9.36 -34.65 -23.56
CA THR A 411 -9.13 -35.98 -24.18
C THR A 411 -10.39 -36.79 -24.19
#